data_AF-A0A7V3NB71-F1
#
_entry.id   AF-A0A7V3NB71-F1
#
_cell.length_a   1.000
_cell.length_b   1.000
_cell.length_c   1.000
_cell.angle_alpha   90.00
_cell.angle_beta   90.00
_cell.angle_gamma   90.00
#
_symmetry.space_group_name_H-M   'P 1'
#
loop_
_entity.id
_entity.type
_entity.pdbx_description
1 polymer ?
#
loop_
_entity_poly.entity_id
_entity_poly.type
_entity_poly.pdbx_seq_one_letter_code
_entity_poly.pdbx_strand_id
1 'polypeptide(L)'
;MNQQTIFYRKIAYAVAILAMLLVLYYLGFPSIKDPRDPTQILPGGVLARFKGADADAALLSELQLGEIDPASETIRLVSLGMRGFAAQILWQEANEYKMKKDWTKLSATLQQLAKVEPHFINVWRFQAWNLSYNVSAEFDDYRERYRWVIKGIRFLQNGIQFNKREPMLVWDTGWFIAQKIGRADEKKQFRQLFRQDPDFHSPETSGEERDNWLVGKRWFRRAEEMVDRGADLRRVTPVLFYSHAPMCQMNYADNLEADGTFGKMAKSAFQQASLEWKQYGDRQIPTYEPGKTIRLNDVEPLREEAAALVKRLEAMEPGLREKIREERRQNLSKLEREALETPFEKRTDKQHELAYKAQQQLHVTHEQLARRLPERFRSEALAMARKADQLEQQAAEIERSREIVNFVYWRRHAQVEQS
;
A
#
# COMPACT_ATOMS: atom_id res chain seq x y z
N MET A 1 50.35 -32.52 -23.45
CA MET A 1 49.79 -31.17 -23.72
C MET A 1 50.95 -30.22 -24.01
N ASN A 2 50.97 -29.59 -25.18
CA ASN A 2 52.12 -28.84 -25.65
C ASN A 2 52.26 -27.50 -24.88
N GLN A 3 53.40 -27.25 -24.23
CA GLN A 3 53.63 -26.05 -23.40
C GLN A 3 53.43 -24.75 -24.19
N GLN A 4 53.74 -24.77 -25.48
CA GLN A 4 53.52 -23.64 -26.38
C GLN A 4 52.02 -23.30 -26.49
N THR A 5 51.14 -24.31 -26.67
CA THR A 5 49.68 -24.06 -26.73
C THR A 5 49.10 -23.51 -25.43
N ILE A 6 49.67 -23.85 -24.27
CA ILE A 6 49.25 -23.29 -22.97
C ILE A 6 49.68 -21.82 -22.87
N PHE A 7 50.89 -21.50 -23.32
CA PHE A 7 51.42 -20.13 -23.33
C PHE A 7 50.59 -19.21 -24.26
N TYR A 8 50.30 -19.65 -25.49
CA TYR A 8 49.46 -18.89 -26.42
C TYR A 8 48.05 -18.67 -25.90
N ARG A 9 47.43 -19.65 -25.23
CA ARG A 9 46.11 -19.47 -24.59
C ARG A 9 46.15 -18.46 -23.45
N LYS A 10 47.19 -18.47 -22.62
CA LYS A 10 47.36 -17.49 -21.54
C LYS A 10 47.53 -16.06 -22.07
N ILE A 11 48.30 -15.89 -23.15
CA ILE A 11 48.42 -14.59 -23.83
C ILE A 11 47.07 -14.17 -24.43
N ALA A 12 46.36 -15.07 -25.09
CA ALA A 12 45.04 -14.77 -25.66
C ALA A 12 44.04 -14.34 -24.59
N TYR A 13 44.01 -15.02 -23.43
CA TYR A 13 43.16 -14.60 -22.30
C TYR A 13 43.61 -13.26 -21.72
N ALA A 14 44.90 -13.01 -21.58
CA ALA A 14 45.39 -11.72 -21.08
C ALA A 14 45.01 -10.56 -22.00
N VAL A 15 45.10 -10.76 -23.33
CA VAL A 15 44.67 -9.77 -24.32
C VAL A 15 43.15 -9.58 -24.30
N ALA A 16 42.37 -10.65 -24.18
CA ALA A 16 40.92 -10.57 -24.08
C ALA A 16 40.47 -9.84 -22.79
N ILE A 17 41.12 -10.11 -21.66
CA ILE A 17 40.88 -9.40 -20.40
C ILE A 17 41.25 -7.92 -20.53
N LEU A 18 42.41 -7.61 -21.13
CA LEU A 18 42.83 -6.22 -21.35
C LEU A 18 41.85 -5.46 -22.25
N ALA A 19 41.39 -6.10 -23.33
CA ALA A 19 40.37 -5.54 -24.22
C ALA A 19 39.05 -5.30 -23.47
N MET A 20 38.61 -6.25 -22.64
CA MET A 20 37.40 -6.09 -21.84
C MET A 20 37.55 -4.98 -20.79
N LEU A 21 38.72 -4.86 -20.14
CA LEU A 21 39.02 -3.78 -19.21
C LEU A 21 39.05 -2.41 -19.90
N LEU A 22 39.57 -2.32 -21.14
CA LEU A 22 39.54 -1.10 -21.94
C LEU A 22 38.11 -0.71 -22.34
N VAL A 23 37.28 -1.68 -22.70
CA VAL A 23 35.85 -1.46 -22.97
C VAL A 23 35.12 -0.99 -21.71
N LEU A 24 35.35 -1.63 -20.57
CA LEU A 24 34.78 -1.23 -19.28
C LEU A 24 35.25 0.16 -18.84
N TYR A 25 36.53 0.49 -19.08
CA TYR A 25 37.09 1.82 -18.83
C TYR A 25 36.41 2.87 -19.71
N TYR A 26 36.31 2.62 -21.02
CA TYR A 26 35.66 3.52 -21.97
C TYR A 26 34.16 3.74 -21.67
N LEU A 27 33.47 2.69 -21.24
CA LEU A 27 32.05 2.77 -20.86
C LEU A 27 31.85 3.45 -19.49
N GLY A 28 32.70 3.15 -18.50
CA GLY A 28 32.44 3.41 -17.09
C GLY A 28 33.24 4.53 -16.43
N PHE A 29 34.13 5.23 -17.15
CA PHE A 29 34.94 6.29 -16.54
C PHE A 29 34.05 7.44 -16.02
N PRO A 30 34.20 7.88 -14.75
CA PRO A 30 33.37 8.94 -14.20
C PRO A 30 33.71 10.30 -14.81
N SER A 31 32.74 11.22 -14.85
CA SER A 31 32.99 12.62 -15.18
C SER A 31 33.74 13.30 -14.03
N ILE A 32 34.80 14.04 -14.34
CA ILE A 32 35.68 14.69 -13.35
C ILE A 32 35.55 16.21 -13.53
N LYS A 33 35.56 16.96 -12.42
CA LYS A 33 35.61 18.43 -12.47
C LYS A 33 36.99 18.90 -12.94
N ASP A 34 37.04 19.87 -13.85
CA ASP A 34 38.32 20.38 -14.36
C ASP A 34 39.16 20.94 -13.19
N PRO A 35 40.40 20.45 -12.98
CA PRO A 35 41.28 20.95 -11.92
C PRO A 35 41.60 22.45 -12.01
N ARG A 36 41.40 23.08 -13.18
CA ARG A 36 41.69 24.50 -13.43
C ARG A 36 40.44 25.39 -13.36
N ASP A 37 39.25 24.80 -13.51
CA ASP A 37 37.96 25.49 -13.41
C ASP A 37 36.91 24.55 -12.79
N PRO A 38 36.63 24.66 -11.47
CA PRO A 38 35.69 23.79 -10.77
C PRO A 38 34.24 23.86 -11.28
N THR A 39 33.92 24.83 -12.14
CA THR A 39 32.60 25.00 -12.74
C THR A 39 32.40 24.18 -14.03
N GLN A 40 33.49 23.64 -14.61
CA GLN A 40 33.45 22.82 -15.81
C GLN A 40 33.60 21.33 -15.47
N ILE A 41 32.71 20.50 -16.03
CA ILE A 41 32.73 19.05 -15.88
C ILE A 41 33.28 18.45 -17.17
N LEU A 42 34.41 17.76 -17.08
CA LEU A 42 34.95 17.01 -18.21
C LEU A 42 34.04 15.79 -18.48
N PRO A 43 33.58 15.58 -19.72
CA PRO A 43 32.64 14.52 -20.03
C PRO A 43 33.31 13.15 -19.87
N GLY A 44 32.84 12.35 -18.91
CA GLY A 44 33.33 11.00 -18.64
C GLY A 44 33.06 10.00 -19.78
N GLY A 45 33.13 8.70 -19.47
CA GLY A 45 32.80 7.62 -20.40
C GLY A 45 31.35 7.66 -20.87
N VAL A 46 31.00 6.78 -21.82
CA VAL A 46 29.69 6.77 -22.49
C VAL A 46 28.52 6.75 -21.48
N LEU A 47 28.60 5.95 -20.42
CA LEU A 47 27.54 5.87 -19.39
C LEU A 47 27.43 7.14 -18.54
N ALA A 48 28.56 7.83 -18.28
CA ALA A 48 28.55 9.10 -17.55
C ALA A 48 27.90 10.22 -18.38
N ARG A 49 28.03 10.16 -19.71
CA ARG A 49 27.37 11.09 -20.64
C ARG A 49 25.86 10.83 -20.75
N PHE A 50 25.44 9.56 -20.79
CA PHE A 50 24.02 9.21 -20.74
C PHE A 50 23.35 9.65 -19.42
N LYS A 51 24.03 9.51 -18.29
CA LYS A 51 23.56 10.03 -16.99
C LYS A 51 23.39 11.55 -16.95
N GLY A 52 24.13 12.31 -17.76
CA GLY A 52 24.04 13.76 -17.84
C GLY A 52 23.08 14.28 -18.92
N ALA A 53 22.70 13.45 -19.90
CA ALA A 53 21.83 13.83 -21.01
C ALA A 53 20.35 13.58 -20.73
N ASP A 54 20.03 12.55 -19.95
CA ASP A 54 18.65 12.25 -19.53
C ASP A 54 18.34 12.97 -18.21
N ALA A 55 17.44 13.95 -18.27
CA ALA A 55 16.93 14.64 -17.07
C ALA A 55 16.38 13.65 -16.03
N ASP A 56 15.83 12.51 -16.47
CA ASP A 56 15.34 11.43 -15.62
C ASP A 56 16.48 10.61 -14.96
N ALA A 57 17.64 10.47 -15.60
CA ALA A 57 18.80 9.76 -15.03
C ALA A 57 19.59 10.65 -14.04
N ALA A 58 19.67 11.95 -14.32
CA ALA A 58 20.17 12.95 -13.38
C ALA A 58 19.24 13.05 -12.16
N LEU A 59 17.91 13.02 -12.37
CA LEU A 59 16.92 12.83 -11.32
C LEU A 59 17.19 11.53 -10.56
N LEU A 60 17.35 10.37 -11.20
CA LEU A 60 17.63 9.11 -10.48
C LEU A 60 18.91 9.16 -9.64
N SER A 61 19.93 9.91 -10.06
CA SER A 61 21.19 10.09 -9.34
C SER A 61 21.12 11.09 -8.19
N GLU A 62 20.34 12.18 -8.31
CA GLU A 62 20.13 13.16 -7.23
C GLU A 62 19.00 12.75 -6.26
N LEU A 63 17.97 12.05 -6.77
CA LEU A 63 16.75 11.70 -6.02
C LEU A 63 16.88 10.45 -5.15
N GLN A 64 17.96 9.67 -5.29
CA GLN A 64 18.23 8.48 -4.46
C GLN A 64 19.29 8.69 -3.38
N LEU A 65 19.83 9.91 -3.23
CA LEU A 65 20.85 10.18 -2.23
C LEU A 65 20.25 10.27 -0.82
N GLY A 66 19.97 9.09 -0.24
CA GLY A 66 20.04 8.88 1.20
C GLY A 66 21.46 9.12 1.73
N GLU A 67 21.68 8.89 3.02
CA GLU A 67 23.03 9.03 3.57
C GLU A 67 23.99 8.00 2.94
N ILE A 68 25.15 8.47 2.47
CA ILE A 68 26.23 7.60 1.99
C ILE A 68 27.04 7.17 3.23
N ASP A 69 26.87 5.92 3.69
CA ASP A 69 27.65 5.36 4.79
C ASP A 69 29.07 4.99 4.31
N PRO A 70 30.15 5.57 4.89
CA PRO A 70 31.54 5.20 4.58
C PRO A 70 31.81 3.69 4.69
N ALA A 71 31.11 2.97 5.57
CA ALA A 71 31.23 1.52 5.69
C ALA A 71 30.67 0.80 4.45
N SER A 72 29.55 1.26 3.89
CA SER A 72 28.93 0.70 2.68
C SER A 72 29.77 0.93 1.42
N GLU A 73 30.43 2.09 1.32
CA GLU A 73 31.39 2.35 0.23
C GLU A 73 32.71 1.59 0.43
N THR A 74 33.16 1.39 1.68
CA THR A 74 34.29 0.51 1.99
C THR A 74 33.99 -0.93 1.59
N ILE A 75 32.79 -1.46 1.91
CA ILE A 75 32.38 -2.81 1.50
C ILE A 75 32.30 -2.92 -0.03
N ARG A 76 31.81 -1.88 -0.72
CA ARG A 76 31.82 -1.83 -2.19
C ARG A 76 33.23 -1.96 -2.75
N LEU A 77 34.20 -1.24 -2.17
CA LEU A 77 35.59 -1.26 -2.57
C LEU A 77 36.23 -2.63 -2.30
N VAL A 78 36.02 -3.18 -1.09
CA VAL A 78 36.56 -4.49 -0.65
C VAL A 78 35.96 -5.64 -1.45
N SER A 79 34.68 -5.56 -1.80
CA SER A 79 34.02 -6.54 -2.67
C SER A 79 34.37 -6.38 -4.14
N LEU A 80 35.23 -5.43 -4.52
CA LEU A 80 35.58 -5.10 -5.91
C LEU A 80 34.34 -4.86 -6.79
N GLY A 81 33.27 -4.30 -6.20
CA GLY A 81 31.98 -4.09 -6.86
C GLY A 81 31.04 -5.31 -6.89
N MET A 82 31.44 -6.47 -6.35
CA MET A 82 30.63 -7.69 -6.29
C MET A 82 29.66 -7.73 -5.09
N ARG A 83 28.87 -6.66 -4.90
CA ARG A 83 27.94 -6.52 -3.76
C ARG A 83 27.00 -7.72 -3.61
N GLY A 84 26.46 -8.26 -4.70
CA GLY A 84 25.55 -9.41 -4.67
C GLY A 84 26.18 -10.69 -4.13
N PHE A 85 27.47 -10.93 -4.39
CA PHE A 85 28.18 -12.09 -3.85
C PHE A 85 28.44 -11.95 -2.35
N ALA A 86 28.86 -10.76 -1.91
CA ALA A 86 29.02 -10.46 -0.49
C ALA A 86 27.68 -10.57 0.27
N ALA A 87 26.59 -10.08 -0.32
CA ALA A 87 25.25 -10.22 0.23
C ALA A 87 24.87 -11.71 0.37
N GLN A 88 25.13 -12.54 -0.64
CA GLN A 88 24.82 -13.97 -0.60
C GLN A 88 25.55 -14.71 0.54
N ILE A 89 26.82 -14.38 0.80
CA ILE A 89 27.57 -14.94 1.94
C ILE A 89 26.91 -14.54 3.25
N LEU A 90 26.60 -13.25 3.43
CA LEU A 90 25.96 -12.75 4.65
C LEU A 90 24.57 -13.36 4.85
N TRP A 91 23.82 -13.61 3.78
CA TRP A 91 22.55 -14.33 3.82
C TRP A 91 22.73 -15.77 4.32
N GLN A 92 23.75 -16.48 3.84
CA GLN A 92 24.06 -17.84 4.29
C GLN A 92 24.46 -17.86 5.77
N GLU A 93 25.37 -16.96 6.19
CA GLU A 93 25.78 -16.84 7.58
C GLU A 93 24.60 -16.49 8.50
N ALA A 94 23.74 -15.55 8.10
CA ALA A 94 22.55 -15.20 8.85
C ALA A 94 21.63 -16.42 9.01
N ASN A 95 21.45 -17.23 7.97
CA ASN A 95 20.66 -18.45 8.07
C ASN A 95 21.29 -19.48 9.02
N GLU A 96 22.60 -19.67 8.97
CA GLU A 96 23.32 -20.56 9.89
C GLU A 96 23.22 -20.10 11.35
N TYR A 97 23.42 -18.81 11.63
CA TYR A 97 23.28 -18.26 12.98
C TYR A 97 21.85 -18.36 13.48
N LYS A 98 20.85 -18.15 12.60
CA LYS A 98 19.44 -18.38 12.93
C LYS A 98 19.18 -19.83 13.32
N MET A 99 19.65 -20.81 12.53
CA MET A 99 19.48 -22.25 12.84
C MET A 99 20.14 -22.64 14.15
N LYS A 100 21.31 -22.06 14.47
CA LYS A 100 22.05 -22.28 15.72
C LYS A 100 21.51 -21.47 16.90
N LYS A 101 20.47 -20.63 16.70
CA LYS A 101 19.94 -19.68 17.67
C LYS A 101 21.02 -18.72 18.23
N ASP A 102 22.07 -18.43 17.46
CA ASP A 102 23.09 -17.42 17.80
C ASP A 102 22.58 -16.02 17.40
N TRP A 103 21.64 -15.50 18.20
CA TRP A 103 20.90 -14.29 17.87
C TRP A 103 21.78 -13.03 17.83
N THR A 104 22.85 -13.02 18.64
CA THR A 104 23.83 -11.93 18.66
C THR A 104 24.54 -11.84 17.32
N LYS A 105 25.11 -12.96 16.83
CA LYS A 105 25.79 -12.97 15.52
C LYS A 105 24.81 -12.76 14.38
N LEU A 106 23.62 -13.37 14.44
CA LEU A 106 22.55 -13.10 13.47
C LEU A 106 22.34 -11.59 13.33
N SER A 107 22.13 -10.88 14.45
CA SER A 107 21.87 -9.44 14.42
C SER A 107 23.01 -8.63 13.82
N ALA A 108 24.26 -8.98 14.13
CA ALA A 108 25.43 -8.32 13.58
C ALA A 108 25.52 -8.55 12.06
N THR A 109 25.30 -9.78 11.59
CA THR A 109 25.28 -10.13 10.16
C THR A 109 24.16 -9.39 9.43
N LEU A 110 22.97 -9.26 10.02
CA LEU A 110 21.86 -8.51 9.41
C LEU A 110 22.17 -7.01 9.27
N GLN A 111 22.86 -6.41 10.24
CA GLN A 111 23.33 -5.02 10.13
C GLN A 111 24.38 -4.86 9.03
N GLN A 112 25.28 -5.83 8.87
CA GLN A 112 26.25 -5.83 7.77
C GLN A 112 25.55 -5.97 6.42
N LEU A 113 24.62 -6.91 6.31
CA LEU A 113 23.83 -7.14 5.09
C LEU A 113 23.10 -5.87 4.64
N ALA A 114 22.46 -5.17 5.58
CA ALA A 114 21.82 -3.89 5.30
C ALA A 114 22.78 -2.79 4.81
N LYS A 115 24.05 -2.83 5.21
CA LYS A 115 25.09 -1.92 4.68
C LYS A 115 25.61 -2.35 3.30
N VAL A 116 25.55 -3.63 2.96
CA VAL A 116 25.91 -4.11 1.62
C VAL A 116 24.86 -3.68 0.59
N GLU A 117 23.59 -3.78 0.95
CA GLU A 117 22.45 -3.50 0.07
C GLU A 117 21.48 -2.45 0.66
N PRO A 118 21.94 -1.22 0.98
CA PRO A 118 21.15 -0.25 1.75
C PRO A 118 19.92 0.28 1.01
N HIS A 119 19.94 0.26 -0.33
CA HIS A 119 18.80 0.68 -1.16
C HIS A 119 17.88 -0.48 -1.57
N PHE A 120 18.21 -1.73 -1.19
CA PHE A 120 17.33 -2.85 -1.43
C PHE A 120 16.30 -2.94 -0.30
N ILE A 121 15.18 -2.25 -0.50
CA ILE A 121 14.08 -2.09 0.48
C ILE A 121 13.67 -3.41 1.14
N ASN A 122 13.65 -4.51 0.38
CA ASN A 122 13.25 -5.81 0.88
C ASN A 122 14.17 -6.35 1.99
N VAL A 123 15.46 -5.98 2.03
CA VAL A 123 16.35 -6.34 3.14
C VAL A 123 15.81 -5.76 4.44
N TRP A 124 15.46 -4.47 4.44
CA TRP A 124 14.90 -3.79 5.61
C TRP A 124 13.58 -4.42 6.06
N ARG A 125 12.64 -4.60 5.13
CA ARG A 125 11.31 -5.15 5.42
C ARG A 125 11.36 -6.58 5.92
N PHE A 126 12.07 -7.45 5.20
CA PHE A 126 12.16 -8.87 5.55
C PHE A 126 12.88 -9.08 6.87
N GLN A 127 13.99 -8.38 7.10
CA GLN A 127 14.76 -8.58 8.32
C GLN A 127 14.10 -7.96 9.54
N ALA A 128 13.41 -6.82 9.39
CA ALA A 128 12.57 -6.29 10.45
C ALA A 128 11.46 -7.27 10.85
N TRP A 129 10.82 -7.92 9.87
CA TRP A 129 9.85 -8.99 10.12
C TRP A 129 10.52 -10.16 10.84
N ASN A 130 11.66 -10.63 10.34
CA ASN A 130 12.39 -11.75 10.92
C ASN A 130 12.76 -11.48 12.38
N LEU A 131 13.22 -10.26 12.71
CA LEU A 131 13.52 -9.86 14.08
C LEU A 131 12.26 -9.76 14.95
N SER A 132 11.22 -9.05 14.46
CA SER A 132 10.05 -8.69 15.27
C SER A 132 8.98 -9.77 15.36
N TYR A 133 8.97 -10.75 14.46
CA TYR A 133 7.99 -11.83 14.44
C TYR A 133 8.66 -13.17 14.69
N ASN A 134 9.64 -13.56 13.88
CA ASN A 134 10.21 -14.90 13.95
C ASN A 134 11.14 -15.06 15.17
N VAL A 135 12.18 -14.23 15.27
CA VAL A 135 13.15 -14.29 16.38
C VAL A 135 12.47 -13.95 17.70
N SER A 136 11.59 -12.94 17.73
CA SER A 136 10.84 -12.60 18.95
C SER A 136 10.05 -13.78 19.51
N ALA A 137 9.52 -14.67 18.68
CA ALA A 137 8.68 -15.78 19.11
C ALA A 137 9.48 -16.94 19.73
N GLU A 138 10.81 -16.96 19.57
CA GLU A 138 11.70 -18.00 20.09
C GLU A 138 12.05 -17.83 21.58
N PHE A 139 11.66 -16.72 22.20
CA PHE A 139 11.93 -16.43 23.60
C PHE A 139 10.70 -16.71 24.45
N ASP A 140 10.86 -17.19 25.69
CA ASP A 140 9.73 -17.40 26.60
C ASP A 140 9.33 -16.13 27.34
N ASP A 141 10.30 -15.31 27.78
CA ASP A 141 10.04 -14.05 28.48
C ASP A 141 9.56 -12.97 27.51
N TYR A 142 8.36 -12.43 27.77
CA TYR A 142 7.78 -11.34 27.00
C TYR A 142 8.68 -10.10 26.94
N ARG A 143 9.55 -9.86 27.94
CA ARG A 143 10.50 -8.73 27.91
C ARG A 143 11.55 -8.91 26.82
N GLU A 144 12.05 -10.13 26.63
CA GLU A 144 12.97 -10.43 25.54
C GLU A 144 12.24 -10.38 24.20
N ARG A 145 11.02 -10.92 24.11
CA ARG A 145 10.19 -10.77 22.90
C ARG A 145 10.06 -9.30 22.50
N TYR A 146 9.71 -8.44 23.46
CA TYR A 146 9.57 -7.00 23.27
C TYR A 146 10.88 -6.35 22.79
N ARG A 147 12.04 -6.69 23.38
CA ARG A 147 13.34 -6.17 22.94
C ARG A 147 13.62 -6.48 21.46
N TRP A 148 13.30 -7.70 21.01
CA TRP A 148 13.45 -8.08 19.60
C TRP A 148 12.46 -7.37 18.67
N VAL A 149 11.22 -7.15 19.13
CA VAL A 149 10.24 -6.32 18.42
C VAL A 149 10.78 -4.90 18.20
N ILE A 150 11.26 -4.25 19.26
CA ILE A 150 11.82 -2.90 19.14
C ILE A 150 13.08 -2.88 18.27
N LYS A 151 13.92 -3.92 18.36
CA LYS A 151 15.09 -4.05 17.49
C LYS A 151 14.72 -4.11 16.01
N GLY A 152 13.68 -4.84 15.64
CA GLY A 152 13.20 -4.88 14.26
C GLY A 152 12.55 -3.58 13.80
N ILE A 153 11.81 -2.88 14.68
CA ILE A 153 11.29 -1.53 14.38
C ILE A 153 12.42 -0.53 14.14
N ARG A 154 13.46 -0.52 15.00
CA ARG A 154 14.66 0.31 14.80
C ARG A 154 15.42 -0.05 13.53
N PHE A 155 15.43 -1.33 13.16
CA PHE A 155 16.00 -1.77 11.89
C PHE A 155 15.30 -1.11 10.69
N LEU A 156 13.96 -1.04 10.68
CA LEU A 156 13.20 -0.28 9.66
C LEU A 156 13.56 1.21 9.69
N GLN A 157 13.61 1.81 10.88
CA GLN A 157 13.93 3.23 11.04
C GLN A 157 15.29 3.59 10.45
N ASN A 158 16.30 2.74 10.66
CA ASN A 158 17.61 2.91 10.03
C ASN A 158 17.53 2.84 8.50
N GLY A 159 16.72 1.94 7.96
CA GLY A 159 16.49 1.84 6.51
C GLY A 159 15.92 3.10 5.87
N ILE A 160 15.13 3.88 6.61
CA ILE A 160 14.57 5.16 6.14
C ILE A 160 15.67 6.19 5.88
N GLN A 161 16.78 6.18 6.63
CA GLN A 161 17.90 7.12 6.44
C GLN A 161 18.58 6.94 5.08
N PHE A 162 18.63 5.69 4.59
CA PHE A 162 19.16 5.33 3.28
C PHE A 162 18.13 5.47 2.15
N ASN A 163 16.84 5.44 2.48
CA ASN A 163 15.74 5.40 1.51
C ASN A 163 14.74 6.54 1.76
N LYS A 164 15.23 7.79 1.77
CA LYS A 164 14.46 8.98 2.19
C LYS A 164 13.18 9.24 1.40
N ARG A 165 13.06 8.72 0.17
CA ARG A 165 11.87 8.84 -0.70
C ARG A 165 11.00 7.58 -0.74
N GLU A 166 11.27 6.57 0.10
CA GLU A 166 10.50 5.33 0.12
C GLU A 166 9.42 5.39 1.21
N PRO A 167 8.15 5.71 0.86
CA PRO A 167 7.08 5.88 1.83
C PRO A 167 6.74 4.55 2.51
N MET A 168 7.00 3.41 1.88
CA MET A 168 6.62 2.12 2.45
C MET A 168 7.45 1.73 3.66
N LEU A 169 8.72 2.14 3.78
CA LEU A 169 9.49 1.88 5.02
C LEU A 169 8.96 2.70 6.20
N VAL A 170 8.50 3.93 5.93
CA VAL A 170 7.84 4.79 6.92
C VAL A 170 6.50 4.19 7.32
N TRP A 171 5.72 3.74 6.34
CA TRP A 171 4.45 3.06 6.57
C TRP A 171 4.63 1.75 7.36
N ASP A 172 5.61 0.90 6.99
CA ASP A 172 5.88 -0.36 7.68
C ASP A 172 6.28 -0.10 9.14
N THR A 173 7.05 0.96 9.41
CA THR A 173 7.38 1.35 10.78
C THR A 173 6.11 1.61 11.59
N GLY A 174 5.15 2.36 11.04
CA GLY A 174 3.84 2.58 11.65
C GLY A 174 3.06 1.29 11.86
N TRP A 175 3.08 0.39 10.87
CA TRP A 175 2.40 -0.89 10.92
C TRP A 175 2.97 -1.83 11.98
N PHE A 176 4.29 -1.94 12.10
CA PHE A 176 4.93 -2.75 13.13
C PHE A 176 4.59 -2.23 14.53
N ILE A 177 4.67 -0.91 14.75
CA ILE A 177 4.32 -0.29 16.04
C ILE A 177 2.84 -0.52 16.36
N ALA A 178 1.95 -0.27 15.41
CA ALA A 178 0.52 -0.42 15.61
C ALA A 178 0.13 -1.89 15.87
N GLN A 179 0.53 -2.80 14.97
CA GLN A 179 0.09 -4.19 14.99
C GLN A 179 0.86 -5.07 15.97
N LYS A 180 2.20 -5.08 15.91
CA LYS A 180 2.99 -6.01 16.71
C LYS A 180 2.91 -5.68 18.20
N ILE A 181 2.78 -4.41 18.56
CA ILE A 181 2.62 -3.99 19.96
C ILE A 181 1.14 -4.03 20.37
N GLY A 182 0.23 -3.58 19.49
CA GLY A 182 -1.18 -3.42 19.82
C GLY A 182 -2.03 -4.68 19.79
N ARG A 183 -1.62 -5.71 19.04
CA ARG A 183 -2.42 -6.93 18.80
C ARG A 183 -1.74 -8.24 19.16
N ALA A 184 -0.48 -8.25 19.59
CA ALA A 184 0.16 -9.47 20.08
C ALA A 184 -0.60 -10.09 21.27
N ASP A 185 -0.37 -11.38 21.53
CA ASP A 185 -0.96 -12.06 22.68
C ASP A 185 -0.56 -11.36 23.99
N GLU A 186 0.68 -10.84 24.06
CA GLU A 186 1.21 -10.04 25.17
C GLU A 186 0.96 -8.53 25.01
N LYS A 187 -0.04 -8.12 24.22
CA LYS A 187 -0.32 -6.70 23.95
C LYS A 187 -0.41 -5.83 25.20
N LYS A 188 -0.96 -6.35 26.31
CA LYS A 188 -1.04 -5.59 27.57
C LYS A 188 0.36 -5.23 28.09
N GLN A 189 1.24 -6.22 28.15
CA GLN A 189 2.62 -6.06 28.57
C GLN A 189 3.42 -5.21 27.57
N PHE A 190 3.28 -5.47 26.27
CA PHE A 190 4.01 -4.74 25.23
C PHE A 190 3.62 -3.27 25.18
N ARG A 191 2.33 -2.93 25.28
CA ARG A 191 1.87 -1.54 25.31
C ARG A 191 2.37 -0.81 26.55
N GLN A 192 2.43 -1.48 27.70
CA GLN A 192 3.00 -0.91 28.92
C GLN A 192 4.51 -0.65 28.76
N LEU A 193 5.27 -1.64 28.32
CA LEU A 193 6.72 -1.50 28.07
C LEU A 193 6.99 -0.39 27.05
N PHE A 194 6.23 -0.38 25.95
CA PHE A 194 6.34 0.63 24.90
C PHE A 194 6.10 2.03 25.42
N ARG A 195 5.04 2.26 26.20
CA ARG A 195 4.74 3.58 26.77
C ARG A 195 5.87 4.09 27.68
N GLN A 196 6.59 3.17 28.31
CA GLN A 196 7.65 3.47 29.28
C GLN A 196 9.06 3.47 28.67
N ASP A 197 9.22 3.10 27.40
CA ASP A 197 10.51 2.95 26.72
C ASP A 197 11.18 4.32 26.47
N PRO A 198 12.20 4.71 27.27
CA PRO A 198 12.81 6.03 27.13
C PRO A 198 13.73 6.11 25.91
N ASP A 199 14.17 4.96 25.38
CA ASP A 199 15.07 4.91 24.23
C ASP A 199 14.30 4.97 22.90
N PHE A 200 13.00 4.65 22.93
CA PHE A 200 12.14 4.74 21.75
C PHE A 200 11.48 6.10 21.60
N HIS A 201 11.03 6.70 22.70
CA HIS A 201 10.28 7.97 22.68
C HIS A 201 11.20 9.17 22.91
N SER A 202 10.88 10.29 22.25
CA SER A 202 11.50 11.57 22.59
C SER A 202 11.18 11.92 24.06
N PRO A 203 12.12 12.53 24.81
CA PRO A 203 11.86 13.05 26.15
C PRO A 203 10.67 14.01 26.22
N GLU A 204 10.38 14.71 25.12
CA GLU A 204 9.28 15.69 25.00
C GLU A 204 7.90 15.03 24.86
N THR A 205 7.82 13.80 24.32
CA THR A 205 6.56 13.07 24.19
C THR A 205 6.19 12.49 25.55
N SER A 206 4.97 12.73 26.05
CA SER A 206 4.55 12.27 27.37
C SER A 206 3.14 11.65 27.38
N GLY A 207 2.87 10.85 28.41
CA GLY A 207 1.54 10.29 28.68
C GLY A 207 0.95 9.48 27.53
N GLU A 208 -0.24 9.87 27.09
CA GLU A 208 -1.03 9.21 26.05
C GLU A 208 -0.35 9.23 24.68
N GLU A 209 0.45 10.24 24.37
CA GLU A 209 1.08 10.38 23.05
C GLU A 209 2.09 9.27 22.74
N ARG A 210 2.53 8.53 23.77
CA ARG A 210 3.37 7.34 23.67
C ARG A 210 2.60 6.05 23.42
N ASP A 211 1.26 6.10 23.35
CA ASP A 211 0.46 4.92 22.98
C ASP A 211 0.83 4.43 21.57
N ASN A 212 0.94 3.12 21.42
CA ASN A 212 1.39 2.49 20.18
C ASN A 212 0.50 2.83 18.99
N TRP A 213 -0.83 2.96 19.19
CA TRP A 213 -1.74 3.31 18.11
C TRP A 213 -1.54 4.75 17.66
N LEU A 214 -1.36 5.68 18.60
CA LEU A 214 -1.11 7.09 18.28
C LEU A 214 0.27 7.29 17.64
N VAL A 215 1.29 6.56 18.11
CA VAL A 215 2.62 6.59 17.48
C VAL A 215 2.56 6.00 16.07
N GLY A 216 1.92 4.83 15.89
CA GLY A 216 1.74 4.20 14.59
C GLY A 216 0.97 5.09 13.61
N LYS A 217 -0.08 5.77 14.09
CA LYS A 217 -0.83 6.79 13.35
C LYS A 217 0.06 7.91 12.83
N ARG A 218 0.95 8.47 13.66
CA ARG A 218 1.90 9.53 13.24
C ARG A 218 2.83 9.04 12.13
N TRP A 219 3.30 7.79 12.22
CA TRP A 219 4.10 7.18 11.16
C TRP A 219 3.31 7.01 9.86
N PHE A 220 2.05 6.57 9.92
CA PHE A 220 1.19 6.51 8.75
C PHE A 220 0.97 7.89 8.13
N ARG A 221 0.66 8.93 8.92
CA ARG A 221 0.53 10.31 8.41
C ARG A 221 1.82 10.80 7.74
N ARG A 222 2.99 10.51 8.31
CA ARG A 222 4.28 10.83 7.68
C ARG A 222 4.43 10.14 6.32
N ALA A 223 4.02 8.88 6.18
CA ALA A 223 4.04 8.17 4.90
C ALA A 223 3.05 8.80 3.90
N GLU A 224 1.84 9.16 4.35
CA GLU A 224 0.85 9.87 3.53
C GLU A 224 1.40 11.20 3.00
N GLU A 225 2.04 12.00 3.84
CA GLU A 225 2.68 13.26 3.44
C GLU A 225 3.80 13.08 2.40
N MET A 226 4.50 11.94 2.42
CA MET A 226 5.52 11.64 1.41
C MET A 226 4.88 11.37 0.06
N VAL A 227 3.78 10.62 0.05
CA VAL A 227 3.00 10.33 -1.17
C VAL A 227 2.36 11.60 -1.71
N ASP A 228 1.83 12.46 -0.84
CA ASP A 228 1.27 13.76 -1.21
C ASP A 228 2.31 14.70 -1.82
N ARG A 229 3.59 14.50 -1.48
CA ARG A 229 4.74 15.17 -2.11
C ARG A 229 5.27 14.46 -3.36
N GLY A 230 4.56 13.47 -3.87
CA GLY A 230 4.89 12.75 -5.11
C GLY A 230 5.81 11.54 -4.93
N ALA A 231 5.87 10.94 -3.75
CA ALA A 231 6.50 9.62 -3.59
C ALA A 231 5.62 8.50 -4.18
N ASP A 232 6.25 7.49 -4.78
CA ASP A 232 5.55 6.35 -5.40
C ASP A 232 5.03 5.37 -4.33
N LEU A 233 3.75 4.99 -4.44
CA LEU A 233 3.08 4.00 -3.58
C LEU A 233 3.47 2.54 -3.92
N ARG A 234 4.34 2.29 -4.90
CA ARG A 234 4.87 0.96 -5.24
C ARG A 234 3.79 -0.10 -5.47
N ARG A 235 2.69 0.29 -6.13
CA ARG A 235 1.51 -0.55 -6.41
C ARG A 235 0.69 -0.94 -5.18
N VAL A 236 0.90 -0.31 -4.02
CA VAL A 236 0.00 -0.47 -2.87
C VAL A 236 -1.34 0.18 -3.19
N THR A 237 -2.44 -0.52 -2.88
CA THR A 237 -3.80 -0.02 -3.08
C THR A 237 -4.01 1.27 -2.28
N PRO A 238 -4.26 2.43 -2.94
CA PRO A 238 -4.36 3.72 -2.25
C PRO A 238 -5.45 3.78 -1.18
N VAL A 239 -6.61 3.16 -1.45
CA VAL A 239 -7.72 3.06 -0.50
C VAL A 239 -7.26 2.41 0.81
N LEU A 240 -6.53 1.29 0.72
CA LEU A 240 -5.99 0.60 1.89
C LEU A 240 -4.94 1.47 2.60
N PHE A 241 -3.99 2.03 1.84
CA PHE A 241 -2.90 2.85 2.37
C PHE A 241 -3.38 3.99 3.29
N TYR A 242 -4.32 4.82 2.80
CA TYR A 242 -4.85 5.96 3.54
C TYR A 242 -5.83 5.58 4.67
N SER A 243 -6.25 4.32 4.76
CA SER A 243 -7.14 3.86 5.82
C SER A 243 -6.43 3.63 7.15
N HIS A 244 -5.11 3.40 7.14
CA HIS A 244 -4.40 2.92 8.33
C HIS A 244 -4.26 3.98 9.43
N ALA A 245 -4.01 5.25 9.09
CA ALA A 245 -3.95 6.32 10.08
C ALA A 245 -5.27 6.51 10.85
N PRO A 246 -6.44 6.67 10.20
CA PRO A 246 -7.71 6.79 10.92
C PRO A 246 -8.13 5.47 11.58
N MET A 247 -7.77 4.29 11.04
CA MET A 247 -7.97 3.02 11.75
C MET A 247 -7.17 2.96 13.05
N CYS A 248 -5.94 3.49 13.10
CA CYS A 248 -5.20 3.57 14.36
C CYS A 248 -5.92 4.43 15.40
N GLN A 249 -6.53 5.55 15.00
CA GLN A 249 -7.33 6.35 15.92
C GLN A 249 -8.53 5.57 16.48
N MET A 250 -9.18 4.76 15.64
CA MET A 250 -10.27 3.89 16.07
C MET A 250 -9.79 2.83 17.09
N ASN A 251 -8.69 2.15 16.78
CA ASN A 251 -8.13 1.12 17.66
C ASN A 251 -7.58 1.70 18.97
N TYR A 252 -7.11 2.95 18.96
CA TYR A 252 -6.77 3.67 20.18
C TYR A 252 -8.02 3.84 21.06
N ALA A 253 -9.13 4.30 20.49
CA ALA A 253 -10.39 4.48 21.21
C ALA A 253 -10.91 3.15 21.78
N ASP A 254 -10.95 2.08 20.97
CA ASP A 254 -11.34 0.74 21.43
C ASP A 254 -10.46 0.25 22.60
N ASN A 255 -9.15 0.49 22.51
CA ASN A 255 -8.22 0.04 23.55
C ASN A 255 -8.32 0.86 24.84
N LEU A 256 -8.72 2.13 24.80
CA LEU A 256 -8.95 2.90 26.02
C LEU A 256 -10.03 2.25 26.88
N GLU A 257 -11.13 1.82 26.27
CA GLU A 257 -12.23 1.14 26.96
C GLU A 257 -11.81 -0.25 27.45
N ALA A 258 -11.09 -1.01 26.61
CA ALA A 258 -10.56 -2.32 27.00
C ALA A 258 -9.56 -2.25 28.17
N ASP A 259 -8.84 -1.13 28.30
CA ASP A 259 -7.93 -0.85 29.41
C ASP A 259 -8.66 -0.29 30.65
N GLY A 260 -9.99 -0.10 30.59
CA GLY A 260 -10.80 0.38 31.70
C GLY A 260 -10.92 1.91 31.81
N THR A 261 -10.52 2.65 30.77
CA THR A 261 -10.67 4.10 30.70
C THR A 261 -11.97 4.45 29.98
N PHE A 262 -12.96 4.92 30.73
CA PHE A 262 -14.31 5.22 30.22
C PHE A 262 -14.67 6.70 30.34
N GLY A 263 -15.83 7.07 29.81
CA GLY A 263 -16.40 8.40 29.96
C GLY A 263 -15.82 9.41 28.97
N LYS A 264 -15.46 10.61 29.44
CA LYS A 264 -15.12 11.74 28.54
C LYS A 264 -13.93 11.44 27.62
N MET A 265 -12.93 10.71 28.10
CA MET A 265 -11.73 10.40 27.32
C MET A 265 -12.01 9.43 26.17
N ALA A 266 -12.65 8.29 26.45
CA ALA A 266 -13.06 7.33 25.42
C ALA A 266 -14.00 7.97 24.39
N LYS A 267 -15.00 8.72 24.87
CA LYS A 267 -15.93 9.47 24.00
C LYS A 267 -15.19 10.45 23.08
N SER A 268 -14.24 11.22 23.62
CA SER A 268 -13.44 12.16 22.83
C SER A 268 -12.55 11.43 21.80
N ALA A 269 -12.00 10.28 22.15
CA ALA A 269 -11.21 9.46 21.24
C ALA A 269 -12.05 8.92 20.07
N PHE A 270 -13.29 8.47 20.32
CA PHE A 270 -14.23 8.06 19.27
C PHE A 270 -14.75 9.23 18.43
N GLN A 271 -14.97 10.41 19.02
CA GLN A 271 -15.27 11.62 18.25
C GLN A 271 -14.15 11.97 17.27
N GLN A 272 -12.90 11.90 17.73
CA GLN A 272 -11.73 12.10 16.87
C GLN A 272 -11.64 11.01 15.79
N ALA A 273 -11.92 9.75 16.14
CA ALA A 273 -11.93 8.64 15.19
C ALA A 273 -13.01 8.84 14.11
N SER A 274 -14.22 9.24 14.49
CA SER A 274 -15.32 9.55 13.57
C SER A 274 -14.98 10.72 12.66
N LEU A 275 -14.34 11.78 13.18
CA LEU A 275 -13.90 12.92 12.39
C LEU A 275 -12.86 12.50 11.34
N GLU A 276 -11.83 11.76 11.75
CA GLU A 276 -10.77 11.33 10.84
C GLU A 276 -11.24 10.30 9.81
N TRP A 277 -12.16 9.42 10.19
CA TRP A 277 -12.78 8.47 9.25
C TRP A 277 -13.59 9.20 8.18
N LYS A 278 -14.31 10.27 8.57
CA LYS A 278 -15.01 11.15 7.64
C LYS A 278 -14.03 11.85 6.70
N GLN A 279 -12.97 12.45 7.23
CA GLN A 279 -11.92 13.11 6.42
C GLN A 279 -11.26 12.15 5.42
N TYR A 280 -11.00 10.91 5.83
CA TYR A 280 -10.53 9.86 4.93
C TYR A 280 -11.55 9.56 3.83
N GLY A 281 -12.84 9.52 4.17
CA GLY A 281 -13.91 9.36 3.18
C GLY A 281 -14.05 10.52 2.19
N ASP A 282 -13.75 11.74 2.62
CA ASP A 282 -13.81 12.96 1.78
C ASP A 282 -12.53 13.18 0.95
N ARG A 283 -11.47 12.41 1.23
CA ARG A 283 -10.19 12.49 0.52
C ARG A 283 -10.33 12.03 -0.92
N GLN A 284 -9.65 12.74 -1.83
CA GLN A 284 -9.47 12.28 -3.21
C GLN A 284 -8.42 11.17 -3.24
N ILE A 285 -8.86 9.96 -3.57
CA ILE A 285 -8.02 8.77 -3.62
C ILE A 285 -7.83 8.38 -5.09
N PRO A 286 -6.58 8.26 -5.59
CA PRO A 286 -6.33 7.83 -6.96
C PRO A 286 -6.77 6.38 -7.15
N THR A 287 -7.33 6.08 -8.31
CA THR A 287 -7.63 4.70 -8.72
C THR A 287 -6.50 4.12 -9.57
N TYR A 288 -6.66 2.90 -10.09
CA TYR A 288 -5.73 2.32 -11.05
C TYR A 288 -5.76 3.04 -12.41
N GLU A 289 -6.82 3.79 -12.70
CA GLU A 289 -6.95 4.57 -13.93
C GLU A 289 -6.20 5.90 -13.77
N PRO A 290 -5.21 6.20 -14.63
CA PRO A 290 -4.45 7.44 -14.53
C PRO A 290 -5.36 8.68 -14.56
N GLY A 291 -5.19 9.57 -13.58
CA GLY A 291 -5.95 10.82 -13.47
C GLY A 291 -7.36 10.68 -12.89
N LYS A 292 -7.86 9.45 -12.66
CA LYS A 292 -9.16 9.23 -12.01
C LYS A 292 -8.97 9.18 -10.49
N THR A 293 -9.81 9.91 -9.78
CA THR A 293 -9.89 9.88 -8.32
C THR A 293 -11.32 9.58 -7.88
N ILE A 294 -11.43 9.04 -6.67
CA ILE A 294 -12.72 8.79 -6.00
C ILE A 294 -12.68 9.39 -4.61
N ARG A 295 -13.86 9.70 -4.06
CA ARG A 295 -14.05 9.92 -2.61
C ARG A 295 -15.00 8.88 -2.10
N LEU A 296 -14.66 8.24 -0.98
CA LEU A 296 -15.50 7.18 -0.45
C LEU A 296 -16.86 7.72 -0.02
N ASN A 297 -16.99 8.95 0.44
CA ASN A 297 -18.27 9.55 0.86
C ASN A 297 -19.21 9.93 -0.30
N ASP A 298 -18.80 9.80 -1.56
CA ASP A 298 -19.63 10.22 -2.70
C ASP A 298 -20.74 9.21 -3.07
N VAL A 299 -20.74 7.99 -2.51
CA VAL A 299 -21.75 6.96 -2.85
C VAL A 299 -23.18 7.44 -2.61
N GLU A 300 -23.47 7.98 -1.43
CA GLU A 300 -24.82 8.41 -1.08
C GLU A 300 -25.27 9.60 -1.96
N PRO A 301 -24.49 10.69 -2.12
CA PRO A 301 -24.82 11.77 -3.06
C PRO A 301 -25.04 11.31 -4.51
N LEU A 302 -24.18 10.42 -5.03
CA LEU A 302 -24.31 9.91 -6.40
C LEU A 302 -25.59 9.11 -6.59
N ARG A 303 -25.95 8.27 -5.60
CA ARG A 303 -27.20 7.50 -5.63
C ARG A 303 -28.43 8.39 -5.50
N GLU A 304 -28.37 9.44 -4.68
CA GLU A 304 -29.46 10.41 -4.54
C GLU A 304 -29.68 11.19 -5.86
N GLU A 305 -28.61 11.63 -6.51
CA GLU A 305 -28.71 12.31 -7.81
C GLU A 305 -29.24 11.37 -8.91
N ALA A 306 -28.75 10.13 -8.96
CA ALA A 306 -29.25 9.11 -9.88
C ALA A 306 -30.75 8.86 -9.67
N ALA A 307 -31.16 8.62 -8.42
CA ALA A 307 -32.56 8.39 -8.07
C ALA A 307 -33.45 9.59 -8.43
N ALA A 308 -32.96 10.83 -8.26
CA ALA A 308 -33.69 12.02 -8.67
C ALA A 308 -33.88 12.11 -10.19
N LEU A 309 -32.87 11.74 -10.99
CA LEU A 309 -32.97 11.68 -12.46
C LEU A 309 -33.95 10.59 -12.90
N VAL A 310 -33.88 9.41 -12.29
CA VAL A 310 -34.80 8.30 -12.57
C VAL A 310 -36.23 8.68 -12.24
N LYS A 311 -36.46 9.34 -11.09
CA LYS A 311 -37.78 9.83 -10.71
C LYS A 311 -38.34 10.85 -11.71
N ARG A 312 -37.50 11.74 -12.26
CA ARG A 312 -37.91 12.69 -13.31
C ARG A 312 -38.25 11.98 -14.62
N LEU A 313 -37.45 10.98 -15.01
CA LEU A 313 -37.68 10.16 -16.19
C LEU A 313 -39.04 9.42 -16.10
N GLU A 314 -39.33 8.84 -14.94
CA GLU A 314 -40.60 8.13 -14.70
C GLU A 314 -41.80 9.06 -14.60
N ALA A 315 -41.61 10.32 -14.18
CA ALA A 315 -42.66 11.32 -14.15
C ALA A 315 -43.11 11.78 -15.55
N MET A 316 -42.29 11.61 -16.59
CA MET A 316 -42.66 11.95 -17.97
C MET A 316 -43.81 11.09 -18.50
N GLU A 317 -43.84 9.81 -18.12
CA GLU A 317 -44.95 8.91 -18.39
C GLU A 317 -45.12 7.90 -17.24
N PRO A 318 -45.95 8.23 -16.23
CA PRO A 318 -46.16 7.38 -15.07
C PRO A 318 -46.65 5.98 -15.46
N GLY A 319 -46.01 4.95 -14.89
CA GLY A 319 -46.36 3.54 -15.13
C GLY A 319 -45.80 2.94 -16.41
N LEU A 320 -45.08 3.68 -17.25
CA LEU A 320 -44.49 3.14 -18.49
C LEU A 320 -43.52 2.00 -18.23
N ARG A 321 -42.68 2.10 -17.19
CA ARG A 321 -41.73 1.03 -16.83
C ARG A 321 -42.42 -0.28 -16.50
N GLU A 322 -43.53 -0.22 -15.76
CA GLU A 322 -44.31 -1.41 -15.41
C GLU A 322 -45.08 -1.98 -16.60
N LYS A 323 -45.60 -1.14 -17.50
CA LYS A 323 -46.17 -1.60 -18.78
C LYS A 323 -45.14 -2.38 -19.60
N ILE A 324 -43.90 -1.88 -19.71
CA ILE A 324 -42.82 -2.58 -20.42
C ILE A 324 -42.48 -3.90 -19.73
N ARG A 325 -42.44 -3.94 -18.39
CA ARG A 325 -42.20 -5.19 -17.65
C ARG A 325 -43.28 -6.23 -17.91
N GLU A 326 -44.55 -5.82 -17.94
CA GLU A 326 -45.67 -6.73 -18.20
C GLU A 326 -45.65 -7.26 -19.65
N GLU A 327 -45.36 -6.40 -20.65
CA GLU A 327 -45.14 -6.83 -22.03
C GLU A 327 -44.04 -7.90 -22.12
N ARG A 328 -42.93 -7.71 -21.40
CA ARG A 328 -41.84 -8.70 -21.37
C ARG A 328 -42.23 -9.98 -20.64
N ARG A 329 -43.02 -9.88 -19.57
CA ARG A 329 -43.53 -11.02 -18.81
C ARG A 329 -44.40 -11.93 -19.66
N GLN A 330 -45.22 -11.35 -20.53
CA GLN A 330 -46.06 -12.09 -21.47
C GLN A 330 -45.24 -12.85 -22.52
N ASN A 331 -44.08 -12.30 -22.89
CA ASN A 331 -43.14 -12.91 -23.84
C ASN A 331 -42.22 -13.99 -23.24
N LEU A 332 -42.23 -14.17 -21.91
CA LEU A 332 -41.48 -15.25 -21.27
C LEU A 332 -42.04 -16.63 -21.66
N SER A 333 -41.15 -17.61 -21.82
CA SER A 333 -41.57 -18.99 -22.04
C SER A 333 -42.32 -19.56 -20.82
N LYS A 334 -43.08 -20.63 -21.04
CA LYS A 334 -43.83 -21.30 -19.96
C LYS A 334 -42.91 -21.76 -18.82
N LEU A 335 -41.75 -22.32 -19.17
CA LEU A 335 -40.76 -22.82 -18.20
C LEU A 335 -40.08 -21.68 -17.41
N GLU A 336 -39.81 -20.54 -18.05
CA GLU A 336 -39.26 -19.36 -17.38
C GLU A 336 -40.26 -18.74 -16.40
N ARG A 337 -41.55 -18.68 -16.76
CA ARG A 337 -42.62 -18.22 -15.86
C ARG A 337 -42.79 -19.13 -14.66
N GLU A 338 -42.87 -20.44 -14.88
CA GLU A 338 -42.99 -21.44 -13.83
C GLU A 338 -41.79 -21.40 -12.88
N ALA A 339 -40.58 -21.20 -13.40
CA ALA A 339 -39.37 -21.03 -12.60
C ALA A 339 -39.39 -19.76 -11.74
N LEU A 340 -39.92 -18.64 -12.25
CA LEU A 340 -40.09 -17.40 -11.49
C LEU A 340 -41.10 -17.54 -10.34
N GLU A 341 -42.22 -18.21 -10.61
CA GLU A 341 -43.31 -18.43 -9.64
C GLU A 341 -42.95 -19.44 -8.56
N THR A 342 -42.05 -20.38 -8.86
CA THR A 342 -41.52 -21.33 -7.87
C THR A 342 -40.69 -20.58 -6.82
N PRO A 343 -41.00 -20.72 -5.51
CA PRO A 343 -40.21 -20.11 -4.44
C PRO A 343 -38.74 -20.49 -4.50
N PHE A 344 -37.83 -19.56 -4.18
CA PHE A 344 -36.38 -19.74 -4.35
C PHE A 344 -35.86 -21.06 -3.76
N GLU A 345 -36.27 -21.40 -2.53
CA GLU A 345 -35.85 -22.61 -1.80
C GLU A 345 -36.36 -23.92 -2.43
N LYS A 346 -37.35 -23.85 -3.31
CA LYS A 346 -37.99 -25.02 -3.95
C LYS A 346 -37.60 -25.18 -5.41
N ARG A 347 -36.73 -24.32 -5.94
CA ARG A 347 -36.28 -24.39 -7.33
C ARG A 347 -35.28 -25.53 -7.48
N THR A 348 -35.43 -26.29 -8.56
CA THR A 348 -34.35 -27.16 -9.06
C THR A 348 -33.22 -26.31 -9.66
N ASP A 349 -32.03 -26.87 -9.83
CA ASP A 349 -30.88 -26.17 -10.44
C ASP A 349 -31.23 -25.52 -11.80
N LYS A 350 -31.96 -26.26 -12.64
CA LYS A 350 -32.43 -25.76 -13.93
C LYS A 350 -33.44 -24.62 -13.79
N GLN A 351 -34.31 -24.67 -12.78
CA GLN A 351 -35.23 -23.57 -12.47
C GLN A 351 -34.49 -22.35 -11.92
N HIS A 352 -33.39 -22.52 -11.19
CA HIS A 352 -32.55 -21.39 -10.79
C HIS A 352 -31.99 -20.64 -12.00
N GLU A 353 -31.42 -21.37 -12.98
CA GLU A 353 -30.91 -20.78 -14.22
C GLU A 353 -32.01 -20.07 -15.02
N LEU A 354 -33.16 -20.71 -15.21
CA LEU A 354 -34.29 -20.15 -15.94
C LEU A 354 -34.88 -18.92 -15.24
N ALA A 355 -35.01 -18.95 -13.91
CA ALA A 355 -35.50 -17.81 -13.14
C ALA A 355 -34.53 -16.62 -13.22
N TYR A 356 -33.21 -16.86 -13.15
CA TYR A 356 -32.20 -15.82 -13.31
C TYR A 356 -32.28 -15.17 -14.70
N LYS A 357 -32.34 -15.99 -15.76
CA LYS A 357 -32.51 -15.50 -17.13
C LYS A 357 -33.80 -14.71 -17.31
N ALA A 358 -34.90 -15.17 -16.72
CA ALA A 358 -36.18 -14.47 -16.77
C ALA A 358 -36.13 -13.12 -16.02
N GLN A 359 -35.48 -13.05 -14.86
CA GLN A 359 -35.25 -11.80 -14.13
C GLN A 359 -34.45 -10.79 -14.96
N GLN A 360 -33.41 -11.24 -15.67
CA GLN A 360 -32.65 -10.38 -16.58
C GLN A 360 -33.52 -9.84 -17.74
N GLN A 361 -34.40 -10.67 -18.30
CA GLN A 361 -35.33 -10.23 -19.34
C GLN A 361 -36.33 -9.19 -18.81
N LEU A 362 -36.83 -9.36 -17.58
CA LEU A 362 -37.76 -8.42 -16.93
C LEU A 362 -37.09 -7.11 -16.49
N HIS A 363 -35.76 -7.06 -16.38
CA HIS A 363 -35.04 -5.83 -16.02
C HIS A 363 -35.10 -4.80 -17.15
N VAL A 364 -35.74 -3.67 -16.89
CA VAL A 364 -35.83 -2.53 -17.82
C VAL A 364 -34.76 -1.51 -17.46
N THR A 365 -33.81 -1.26 -18.34
CA THR A 365 -32.78 -0.23 -18.11
C THR A 365 -33.36 1.18 -18.25
N HIS A 366 -32.67 2.19 -17.71
CA HIS A 366 -33.09 3.59 -17.86
C HIS A 366 -33.13 4.00 -19.33
N GLU A 367 -32.17 3.55 -20.14
CA GLU A 367 -32.16 3.82 -21.58
C GLU A 367 -33.34 3.17 -22.32
N GLN A 368 -33.70 1.92 -21.98
CA GLN A 368 -34.84 1.23 -22.59
C GLN A 368 -36.16 1.94 -22.28
N LEU A 369 -36.31 2.45 -21.04
CA LEU A 369 -37.44 3.28 -20.67
C LEU A 369 -37.46 4.58 -21.50
N ALA A 370 -36.33 5.26 -21.61
CA ALA A 370 -36.22 6.51 -22.35
C ALA A 370 -36.55 6.37 -23.85
N ARG A 371 -36.17 5.24 -24.49
CA ARG A 371 -36.48 4.97 -25.90
C ARG A 371 -37.98 4.78 -26.17
N ARG A 372 -38.73 4.29 -25.17
CA ARG A 372 -40.18 4.05 -25.26
C ARG A 372 -41.02 5.32 -25.05
N LEU A 373 -40.41 6.41 -24.56
CA LEU A 373 -41.11 7.67 -24.40
C LEU A 373 -41.49 8.33 -25.75
N PRO A 374 -42.52 9.20 -25.76
CA PRO A 374 -42.90 9.99 -26.92
C PRO A 374 -41.72 10.79 -27.49
N GLU A 375 -41.71 10.98 -28.81
CA GLU A 375 -40.59 11.60 -29.53
C GLU A 375 -40.19 12.96 -28.98
N ARG A 376 -41.16 13.77 -28.54
CA ARG A 376 -40.95 15.08 -27.90
C ARG A 376 -40.06 15.05 -26.64
N PHE A 377 -40.01 13.93 -25.92
CA PHE A 377 -39.22 13.78 -24.69
C PHE A 377 -37.97 12.92 -24.87
N ARG A 378 -37.84 12.23 -26.01
CA ARG A 378 -36.87 11.14 -26.19
C ARG A 378 -35.42 11.58 -26.03
N SER A 379 -35.04 12.73 -26.58
CA SER A 379 -33.66 13.24 -26.49
C SER A 379 -33.26 13.56 -25.05
N GLU A 380 -34.11 14.29 -24.34
CA GLU A 380 -33.90 14.67 -22.94
C GLU A 380 -33.91 13.45 -22.02
N ALA A 381 -34.86 12.54 -22.21
CA ALA A 381 -34.96 11.27 -21.50
C ALA A 381 -33.71 10.40 -21.67
N LEU A 382 -33.17 10.30 -22.88
CA LEU A 382 -31.94 9.55 -23.16
C LEU A 382 -30.71 10.18 -22.51
N ALA A 383 -30.66 11.51 -22.41
CA ALA A 383 -29.60 12.20 -21.68
C ALA A 383 -29.69 11.93 -20.18
N MET A 384 -30.89 12.03 -19.59
CA MET A 384 -31.11 11.70 -18.16
C MET A 384 -30.81 10.25 -17.85
N ALA A 385 -31.27 9.31 -18.68
CA ALA A 385 -31.02 7.88 -18.52
C ALA A 385 -29.53 7.58 -18.49
N ARG A 386 -28.77 8.06 -19.50
CA ARG A 386 -27.32 7.86 -19.56
C ARG A 386 -26.61 8.47 -18.35
N LYS A 387 -27.03 9.66 -17.89
CA LYS A 387 -26.45 10.28 -16.71
C LYS A 387 -26.74 9.48 -15.43
N ALA A 388 -27.97 8.98 -15.27
CA ALA A 388 -28.33 8.12 -14.14
C ALA A 388 -27.50 6.83 -14.14
N ASP A 389 -27.41 6.13 -15.27
CA ASP A 389 -26.60 4.91 -15.42
C ASP A 389 -25.12 5.18 -15.06
N GLN A 390 -24.55 6.31 -15.51
CA GLN A 390 -23.18 6.72 -15.18
C GLN A 390 -22.98 6.96 -13.68
N LEU A 391 -23.90 7.67 -13.02
CA LEU A 391 -23.83 7.94 -11.59
C LEU A 391 -23.94 6.66 -10.76
N GLU A 392 -24.84 5.75 -11.14
CA GLU A 392 -24.99 4.45 -10.48
C GLU A 392 -23.74 3.57 -10.65
N GLN A 393 -23.14 3.56 -11.85
CA GLN A 393 -21.89 2.86 -12.10
C GLN A 393 -20.74 3.42 -11.25
N GLN A 394 -20.61 4.75 -11.19
CA GLN A 394 -19.62 5.41 -10.33
C GLN A 394 -19.84 5.07 -8.85
N ALA A 395 -21.08 5.12 -8.37
CA ALA A 395 -21.39 4.74 -7.00
C ALA A 395 -21.03 3.27 -6.71
N ALA A 396 -21.29 2.35 -7.65
CA ALA A 396 -20.93 0.94 -7.50
C ALA A 396 -19.41 0.70 -7.52
N GLU A 397 -18.65 1.47 -8.31
CA GLU A 397 -17.18 1.46 -8.30
C GLU A 397 -16.61 1.90 -6.95
N ILE A 398 -17.18 2.97 -6.37
CA ILE A 398 -16.77 3.48 -5.06
C ILE A 398 -17.18 2.50 -3.95
N GLU A 399 -18.35 1.86 -4.06
CA GLU A 399 -18.80 0.87 -3.09
C GLU A 399 -17.84 -0.34 -3.01
N ARG A 400 -17.36 -0.84 -4.15
CA ARG A 400 -16.30 -1.89 -4.16
C ARG A 400 -15.04 -1.43 -3.44
N SER A 401 -14.70 -0.14 -3.53
CA SER A 401 -13.56 0.42 -2.81
C SER A 401 -13.83 0.50 -1.30
N ARG A 402 -15.06 0.82 -0.89
CA ARG A 402 -15.49 0.81 0.52
C ARG A 402 -15.40 -0.58 1.15
N GLU A 403 -15.67 -1.64 0.40
CA GLU A 403 -15.60 -3.04 0.86
C GLU A 403 -14.17 -3.44 1.26
N ILE A 404 -13.14 -3.00 0.53
CA ILE A 404 -11.72 -3.32 0.81
C ILE A 404 -11.32 -3.00 2.25
N VAL A 405 -11.89 -1.91 2.80
CA VAL A 405 -11.52 -1.38 4.13
C VAL A 405 -12.68 -1.45 5.12
N ASN A 406 -13.77 -2.16 4.81
CA ASN A 406 -14.99 -2.20 5.62
C ASN A 406 -15.48 -0.79 6.01
N PHE A 407 -15.51 0.14 5.06
CA PHE A 407 -15.68 1.57 5.32
C PHE A 407 -16.97 1.92 6.08
N VAL A 408 -18.08 1.26 5.74
CA VAL A 408 -19.39 1.49 6.37
C VAL A 408 -19.42 0.95 7.80
N TYR A 409 -18.80 -0.20 8.05
CA TYR A 409 -18.69 -0.78 9.39
C TYR A 409 -17.96 0.18 10.34
N TRP A 410 -16.75 0.60 9.96
CA TRP A 410 -15.94 1.49 10.80
C TRP A 410 -16.59 2.87 11.01
N ARG A 411 -17.28 3.39 10.00
CA ARG A 411 -18.06 4.63 10.12
C ARG A 411 -19.15 4.48 11.18
N ARG A 412 -19.90 3.38 11.13
CA ARG A 412 -21.00 3.12 12.07
C ARG A 412 -20.48 2.83 13.48
N HIS A 413 -19.38 2.08 13.60
CA HIS A 413 -18.70 1.80 14.87
C HIS A 413 -18.37 3.09 15.61
N ALA A 414 -17.63 4.00 14.97
CA ALA A 414 -17.27 5.29 15.57
C ALA A 414 -18.49 6.13 15.97
N GLN A 415 -19.57 6.08 15.19
CA GLN A 415 -20.79 6.84 15.43
C GLN A 415 -21.59 6.32 16.64
N VAL A 416 -21.60 5.01 16.84
CA VAL A 416 -22.29 4.38 17.98
C VAL A 416 -21.52 4.64 19.26
N GLU A 417 -20.21 4.39 19.28
CA GLU A 417 -19.39 4.49 20.50
C GLU A 417 -19.14 5.93 20.98
N GLN A 418 -19.34 6.93 20.11
CA GLN A 418 -19.29 8.34 20.52
C GLN A 418 -20.60 8.87 21.12
N SER A 419 -21.67 8.07 21.14
CA SER A 419 -22.99 8.48 21.67
C SER A 419 -22.97 8.43 23.20
#